data_AF-A0A9Y3SBZ0-F1
#
_entry.id   AF-A0A9Y3SBZ0-F1
#
_cell.length_a   1.000
_cell.length_b   1.000
_cell.length_c   1.000
_cell.angle_alpha   90.00
_cell.angle_beta   90.00
_cell.angle_gamma   90.00
#
_symmetry.space_group_name_H-M   'P 1'
#
loop_
_entity.id
_entity.type
_entity.pdbx_description
1 polymer ?
#
loop_
_entity_poly.entity_id
_entity_poly.type
_entity_poly.pdbx_seq_one_letter_code
_entity_poly.pdbx_strand_id
1 'polypeptide(L)'
;MADDRDKATDQMKTWKANRGSQKPDVLTTGGGHPVGDKLNLQTAGPRGPLLVQDVVFTDEMAHFDRERIPERVVHAKGAGAFGYFEVTHDITRYCKAKVFEHVGKTTPIAVRFSTV
;
A
#
# COMPACT_ATOMS: atom_id res chain seq x y z
N MET A 1 -3.47 32.93 -0.92
CA MET A 1 -4.47 32.15 -1.68
C MET A 1 -3.76 31.08 -2.53
N ALA A 2 -3.05 30.15 -1.92
CA ALA A 2 -2.25 29.14 -2.64
C ALA A 2 -2.18 27.79 -1.89
N ASP A 3 -3.29 27.38 -1.26
CA ASP A 3 -3.29 26.19 -0.37
C ASP A 3 -4.08 24.97 -0.86
N ASP A 4 -4.84 25.05 -1.96
CA ASP A 4 -5.55 23.88 -2.49
C ASP A 4 -4.84 23.36 -3.75
N ARG A 5 -3.87 22.45 -3.54
CA ARG A 5 -3.34 21.61 -4.61
C ARG A 5 -4.28 20.41 -4.79
N ASP A 6 -4.10 19.62 -5.84
CA ASP A 6 -4.95 18.46 -6.05
C ASP A 6 -4.75 17.40 -4.96
N LYS A 7 -5.76 16.54 -4.77
CA LYS A 7 -5.75 15.51 -3.71
C LYS A 7 -4.56 14.55 -3.79
N ALA A 8 -4.03 14.27 -4.99
CA ALA A 8 -2.88 13.38 -5.12
C ALA A 8 -1.61 14.08 -4.61
N THR A 9 -1.43 15.36 -4.95
CA THR A 9 -0.31 16.18 -4.46
C THR A 9 -0.33 16.36 -2.94
N ASP A 10 -1.52 16.46 -2.33
CA ASP A 10 -1.66 16.69 -0.89
C ASP A 10 -1.79 15.40 -0.04
N GLN A 11 -1.56 14.21 -0.62
CA GLN A 11 -1.73 12.92 0.06
C GLN A 11 -1.05 12.84 1.44
N MET A 12 0.22 13.27 1.58
CA MET A 12 0.94 13.23 2.86
C MET A 12 0.37 14.23 3.88
N LYS A 13 -0.09 15.40 3.41
CA LYS A 13 -0.74 16.40 4.28
C LYS A 13 -2.05 15.85 4.83
N THR A 14 -2.88 15.25 3.97
CA THR A 14 -4.14 14.63 4.36
C THR A 14 -3.92 13.48 5.35
N TRP A 15 -2.93 12.61 5.12
CA TRP A 15 -2.60 11.53 6.07
C TRP A 15 -2.21 12.09 7.45
N LYS A 16 -1.36 13.12 7.49
CA LYS A 16 -0.94 13.77 8.74
C LYS A 16 -2.12 14.42 9.46
N ALA A 17 -2.97 15.14 8.74
CA ALA A 17 -4.15 15.81 9.30
C ALA A 17 -5.16 14.80 9.87
N ASN A 18 -5.39 13.68 9.18
CA ASN A 18 -6.33 12.65 9.62
C ASN A 18 -5.89 11.90 10.88
N ARG A 19 -4.59 11.83 11.17
CA ARG A 19 -4.08 11.33 12.47
C ARG A 19 -4.30 12.30 13.65
N GLY A 20 -4.63 13.56 13.38
CA GLY A 20 -4.87 14.57 14.41
C GLY A 20 -3.70 14.71 15.38
N SER A 21 -3.98 14.55 16.68
CA SER A 21 -3.01 14.69 17.78
C SER A 21 -2.44 13.36 18.28
N GLN A 22 -2.61 12.26 17.56
CA GLN A 22 -2.09 10.96 17.98
C GLN A 22 -0.55 10.96 18.05
N LYS A 23 0.02 10.40 19.12
CA LYS A 23 1.46 10.15 19.23
C LYS A 23 1.90 9.18 18.12
N PRO A 24 3.04 9.42 17.43
CA PRO A 24 3.58 8.47 16.44
C PRO A 24 3.76 7.08 17.04
N ASP A 25 3.50 6.06 16.22
CA ASP A 25 3.73 4.67 16.62
C ASP A 25 5.22 4.42 16.88
N VAL A 26 5.49 3.42 17.73
CA VAL A 26 6.86 2.95 17.94
C VAL A 26 7.30 2.19 16.70
N LEU A 27 8.44 2.59 16.14
CA LEU A 27 9.04 1.92 15.00
C LEU A 27 9.54 0.53 15.41
N THR A 28 9.24 -0.49 14.62
CA THR A 28 9.61 -1.88 14.90
C THR A 28 10.34 -2.52 13.72
N THR A 29 11.04 -3.62 13.99
CA THR A 29 11.46 -4.59 12.95
C THR A 29 10.24 -5.32 12.36
N GLY A 30 10.43 -6.07 11.27
CA GLY A 30 9.39 -6.92 10.68
C GLY A 30 8.85 -7.99 11.63
N GLY A 31 9.65 -8.39 12.63
CA GLY A 31 9.23 -9.29 13.72
C GLY A 31 8.50 -8.59 14.89
N GLY A 32 8.28 -7.28 14.84
CA GLY A 32 7.57 -6.51 15.88
C GLY A 32 8.44 -6.05 17.06
N HIS A 33 9.76 -6.25 17.03
CA HIS A 33 10.64 -5.76 18.09
C HIS A 33 10.83 -4.24 17.98
N PRO A 34 10.69 -3.46 19.07
CA PRO A 34 10.87 -2.01 19.04
C PRO A 34 12.31 -1.63 18.68
N VAL A 35 12.46 -0.65 17.80
CA VAL A 35 13.76 -0.13 17.32
C VAL A 35 14.14 1.10 18.13
N GLY A 36 15.38 1.11 18.65
CA GLY A 36 15.92 2.24 19.40
C GLY A 36 16.39 3.37 18.50
N ASP A 37 17.36 3.09 17.63
CA ASP A 37 17.90 4.02 16.63
C ASP A 37 17.91 3.34 15.26
N LYS A 38 17.26 3.97 14.27
CA LYS A 38 17.18 3.50 12.87
C LYS A 38 17.92 4.42 11.90
N LEU A 39 18.69 5.38 12.40
CA LEU A 39 19.42 6.36 11.60
C LEU A 39 20.94 6.11 11.62
N ASN A 40 21.42 5.22 12.48
CA ASN A 40 22.83 4.84 12.59
C ASN A 40 22.98 3.31 12.57
N LEU A 41 24.11 2.84 12.02
CA LEU A 41 24.48 1.43 12.01
C LEU A 41 25.30 1.05 13.25
N GLN A 42 25.16 -0.20 13.70
CA GLN A 42 25.99 -0.74 14.77
C GLN A 42 27.38 -1.15 14.26
N THR A 43 28.41 -0.48 14.76
CA THR A 43 29.81 -0.68 14.36
C THR A 43 30.71 -1.04 15.54
N ALA A 44 31.86 -1.67 15.26
CA ALA A 44 32.89 -1.97 16.27
C ALA A 44 33.69 -0.71 16.68
N GLY A 45 33.02 0.23 17.34
CA GLY A 45 33.54 1.55 17.68
C GLY A 45 33.28 2.60 16.58
N PRO A 46 33.50 3.90 16.83
CA PRO A 46 33.01 4.99 15.97
C PRO A 46 33.49 4.99 14.51
N ARG A 47 34.57 4.28 14.21
CA ARG A 47 35.15 4.11 12.86
C ARG A 47 35.45 2.64 12.54
N GLY A 48 34.83 1.73 13.28
CA GLY A 48 35.01 0.29 13.08
C GLY A 48 34.09 -0.26 12.00
N PRO A 49 34.26 -1.55 11.63
CA PRO A 49 33.37 -2.23 10.70
C PRO A 49 31.94 -2.39 11.25
N LEU A 50 30.98 -2.57 10.33
CA LEU A 50 29.60 -2.99 10.62
C LEU A 50 29.58 -4.38 11.27
N LEU A 51 28.67 -4.57 12.22
CA LEU A 51 28.48 -5.84 12.90
C LEU A 51 27.28 -6.62 12.34
N VAL A 52 27.45 -7.94 12.16
CA VAL A 52 26.35 -8.85 11.75
C VAL A 52 25.21 -8.89 12.77
N GLN A 53 25.49 -8.57 14.03
CA GLN A 53 24.48 -8.52 15.09
C GLN A 53 23.52 -7.32 14.95
N ASP A 54 23.77 -6.40 14.00
CA ASP A 54 22.80 -5.36 13.62
C ASP A 54 21.65 -6.00 12.82
N VAL A 55 20.75 -6.65 13.58
CA VAL A 55 19.57 -7.31 13.02
C VAL A 55 18.53 -6.32 12.52
N VAL A 56 18.54 -5.07 13.00
CA VAL A 56 17.65 -4.01 12.51
C VAL A 56 18.04 -3.63 11.09
N PHE A 57 19.33 -3.37 10.85
CA PHE A 57 19.86 -3.12 9.52
C PHE A 57 19.59 -4.29 8.57
N THR A 58 19.90 -5.51 9.00
CA THR A 58 19.77 -6.70 8.16
C THR A 58 18.31 -6.96 7.80
N ASP A 59 17.37 -6.77 8.73
CA ASP A 59 15.93 -6.93 8.51
C ASP A 59 15.40 -5.93 7.47
N GLU A 60 15.68 -4.62 7.66
CA GLU A 60 15.23 -3.57 6.73
C GLU A 60 15.85 -3.75 5.34
N MET A 61 17.17 -3.98 5.26
CA MET A 61 17.86 -4.11 3.98
C MET A 61 17.48 -5.38 3.22
N ALA A 62 17.34 -6.51 3.92
CA ALA A 62 16.95 -7.76 3.26
C ALA A 62 15.55 -7.67 2.65
N HIS A 63 14.63 -6.92 3.28
CA HIS A 63 13.31 -6.65 2.72
C HIS A 63 13.40 -5.66 1.54
N PHE A 64 14.15 -4.57 1.68
CA PHE A 64 14.37 -3.57 0.62
C PHE A 64 14.90 -4.23 -0.67
N ASP A 65 15.91 -5.08 -0.55
CA ASP A 65 16.51 -5.81 -1.68
C ASP A 65 15.51 -6.74 -2.40
N ARG A 66 14.36 -7.05 -1.77
CA ARG A 66 13.33 -7.96 -2.28
C ARG A 66 12.01 -7.26 -2.62
N GLU A 67 11.98 -5.92 -2.68
CA GLU A 67 10.77 -5.17 -3.01
C GLU A 67 10.25 -5.42 -4.43
N ARG A 68 11.12 -5.79 -5.37
CA ARG A 68 10.76 -5.94 -6.78
C ARG A 68 10.30 -7.36 -7.05
N ILE A 69 9.12 -7.46 -7.67
CA ILE A 69 8.60 -8.67 -8.31
C ILE A 69 8.60 -8.47 -9.83
N PRO A 70 8.58 -9.54 -10.64
CA PRO A 70 8.43 -9.39 -12.08
C PRO A 70 7.17 -8.58 -12.43
N GLU A 71 7.32 -7.62 -13.33
CA GLU A 71 6.16 -6.96 -13.92
C GLU A 71 5.37 -7.94 -14.81
N ARG A 72 4.13 -7.57 -15.16
CA ARG A 72 3.33 -8.40 -16.08
C ARG A 72 3.99 -8.38 -17.46
N VAL A 73 4.10 -9.56 -18.09
CA VAL A 73 4.70 -9.72 -19.43
C VAL A 73 4.05 -8.83 -20.51
N VAL A 74 2.76 -8.56 -20.36
CA VAL A 74 2.00 -7.56 -21.12
C VAL A 74 1.18 -6.75 -20.13
N HIS A 75 0.75 -5.55 -20.52
CA HIS A 75 -0.01 -4.66 -19.63
C HIS A 75 0.73 -4.32 -18.33
N ALA A 76 2.06 -4.14 -18.37
CA ALA A 76 2.88 -3.86 -17.19
C ALA A 76 2.43 -2.58 -16.46
N LYS A 77 2.29 -1.47 -17.19
CA LYS A 77 1.87 -0.17 -16.63
C LYS A 77 0.35 -0.07 -16.54
N GLY A 78 -0.14 0.28 -15.35
CA GLY A 78 -1.57 0.44 -15.12
C GLY A 78 -1.91 1.20 -13.85
N ALA A 79 -3.19 1.49 -13.69
CA ALA A 79 -3.79 2.11 -12.51
C ALA A 79 -5.02 1.30 -12.07
N GLY A 80 -5.38 1.36 -10.79
CA GLY A 80 -6.51 0.61 -10.23
C GLY A 80 -7.48 1.51 -9.47
N ALA A 81 -8.74 1.08 -9.44
CA ALA A 81 -9.79 1.71 -8.63
C ALA A 81 -10.78 0.65 -8.14
N PHE A 82 -11.51 0.98 -7.08
CA PHE A 82 -12.54 0.14 -6.48
C PHE A 82 -13.91 0.82 -6.54
N GLY A 83 -14.96 0.04 -6.44
CA GLY A 83 -16.33 0.54 -6.42
C GLY A 83 -17.34 -0.58 -6.28
N TYR A 84 -18.52 -0.38 -6.85
CA TYR A 84 -19.58 -1.38 -6.89
C TYR A 84 -20.18 -1.48 -8.30
N PHE A 85 -20.62 -2.69 -8.65
CA PHE A 85 -21.52 -2.96 -9.76
C PHE A 85 -22.96 -2.98 -9.23
N GLU A 86 -23.89 -2.29 -9.89
CA GLU A 86 -25.31 -2.26 -9.53
C GLU A 86 -26.17 -2.79 -10.68
N VAL A 87 -27.03 -3.76 -10.39
CA VAL A 87 -27.99 -4.30 -11.36
C VAL A 87 -29.11 -3.29 -11.58
N THR A 88 -29.25 -2.76 -12.79
CA THR A 88 -30.32 -1.80 -13.12
C THR A 88 -31.48 -2.43 -13.91
N HIS A 89 -31.26 -3.58 -14.53
CA HIS A 89 -32.23 -4.28 -15.36
C HIS A 89 -32.19 -5.78 -15.10
N ASP A 90 -33.36 -6.42 -15.13
CA ASP A 90 -33.50 -7.86 -14.92
C ASP A 90 -33.08 -8.64 -16.18
N ILE A 91 -32.06 -9.48 -16.02
CA ILE A 91 -31.56 -10.39 -17.06
C ILE A 91 -31.60 -11.86 -16.61
N THR A 92 -32.34 -12.18 -15.55
CA THR A 92 -32.41 -13.52 -14.95
C THR A 92 -32.92 -14.59 -15.91
N ARG A 93 -33.73 -14.19 -16.92
CA ARG A 93 -34.15 -15.06 -18.03
C ARG A 93 -33.00 -15.64 -18.85
N TYR A 94 -31.84 -14.96 -18.85
CA TYR A 94 -30.65 -15.36 -19.60
C TYR A 94 -29.59 -15.98 -18.70
N CYS A 95 -29.43 -15.46 -17.49
CA CYS A 95 -28.33 -15.84 -16.60
C CYS A 95 -28.81 -15.95 -15.15
N LYS A 96 -28.60 -17.12 -14.54
CA LYS A 96 -28.89 -17.38 -13.12
C LYS A 96 -27.75 -16.99 -12.16
N ALA A 97 -26.73 -16.27 -12.64
CA ALA A 97 -25.60 -15.89 -11.79
C ALA A 97 -26.06 -14.93 -10.69
N LYS A 98 -25.65 -15.18 -9.44
CA LYS A 98 -26.09 -14.40 -8.28
C LYS A 98 -25.74 -12.91 -8.39
N VAL A 99 -24.70 -12.54 -9.14
CA VAL A 99 -24.35 -11.12 -9.36
C VAL A 99 -25.49 -10.35 -10.06
N PHE A 100 -26.39 -11.02 -10.80
CA PHE A 100 -27.52 -10.42 -11.53
C PHE A 100 -28.89 -10.72 -10.89
N GLU A 101 -28.93 -11.24 -9.68
CA GLU A 101 -30.11 -11.89 -9.07
C GLU A 101 -31.35 -10.99 -8.96
N HIS A 102 -31.20 -9.69 -8.69
CA HIS A 102 -32.31 -8.74 -8.64
C HIS A 102 -31.83 -7.33 -8.96
N VAL A 103 -32.72 -6.52 -9.53
CA VAL A 103 -32.49 -5.09 -9.75
C VAL A 103 -32.27 -4.39 -8.40
N GLY A 104 -31.28 -3.48 -8.35
CA GLY A 104 -30.79 -2.81 -7.15
C GLY A 104 -29.70 -3.58 -6.39
N LYS A 105 -29.39 -4.82 -6.77
CA LYS A 105 -28.29 -5.56 -6.14
C LYS A 105 -26.95 -4.88 -6.43
N THR A 106 -26.21 -4.55 -5.37
CA THR A 106 -24.85 -4.04 -5.48
C THR A 106 -23.83 -5.15 -5.16
N THR A 107 -22.74 -5.20 -5.93
CA THR A 107 -21.63 -6.16 -5.75
C THR A 107 -20.30 -5.40 -5.77
N PRO A 108 -19.42 -5.55 -4.76
CA PRO A 108 -18.10 -4.92 -4.76
C PRO A 108 -17.26 -5.34 -5.96
N ILE A 109 -16.57 -4.39 -6.59
CA ILE A 109 -15.68 -4.64 -7.73
C ILE A 109 -14.31 -4.00 -7.55
N ALA A 110 -13.32 -4.58 -8.20
CA ALA A 110 -11.99 -4.02 -8.39
C ALA A 110 -11.69 -3.96 -9.89
N VAL A 111 -11.17 -2.82 -10.37
CA VAL A 111 -10.86 -2.60 -11.79
C VAL A 111 -9.40 -2.22 -11.93
N ARG A 112 -8.76 -2.72 -12.99
CA ARG A 112 -7.40 -2.37 -13.40
C ARG A 112 -7.40 -1.88 -14.85
N PHE A 113 -6.89 -0.68 -15.07
CA PHE A 113 -6.62 -0.08 -16.39
C PHE A 113 -5.14 -0.23 -16.74
N SER A 114 -4.80 -0.42 -18.01
CA SER A 114 -3.41 -0.57 -18.45
C SER A 114 -3.24 -0.30 -19.94
N THR A 115 -2.02 0.09 -20.36
CA THR A 115 -1.60 0.06 -21.78
C THR A 115 -1.30 -1.37 -22.24
N VAL A 116 -0.97 -1.57 -23.52
CA VAL A 116 -0.38 -2.80 -24.08
C VAL A 116 1.02 -2.48 -24.53
#